data_AF-A0A1V2ZHF6-F1
#
_entry.id   AF-A0A1V2ZHF6-F1
#
_cell.length_a   1.000
_cell.length_b   1.000
_cell.length_c   1.000
_cell.angle_alpha   90.00
_cell.angle_beta   90.00
_cell.angle_gamma   90.00
#
_symmetry.space_group_name_H-M   'P 1'
#
loop_
_entity.id
_entity.type
_entity.pdbx_description
1 polymer ?
#
loop_
_entity_poly.entity_id
_entity_poly.type
_entity_poly.pdbx_seq_one_letter_code
_entity_poly.pdbx_strand_id
1 'polypeptide(L)'
;MSALETTPATTPAGPVEVLVWNEFRHETRGDETVMKHYPEGIHRVIADGLADSLGDGVAVRTATLPEAEHGLTEEALARTDVLLWWGHIAHGEVSDEVVQRVLRHVQEGMGILVLHSGHYSKIFQALMGTTCSLKWRNDQDRELVWTIAPTHPIAQGVPSPIVIPQQEMYGEYFDIPVPEETVFLSTFTGGEVFRSGVTYTRGLGKVFYFSPGDQDYPVYHHPDIKRVLANAVRWARPTRERTPLTADHHPRGWFES
;
A
#
# COMPACT_ATOMS: atom_id res chain seq x y z
N MET A 1 46.18 3.30 9.02
CA MET A 1 44.96 3.89 9.62
C MET A 1 44.23 4.61 8.51
N SER A 2 43.33 3.91 7.82
CA SER A 2 42.38 4.49 6.87
C SER A 2 41.01 4.22 7.45
N ALA A 3 40.31 5.26 7.87
CA ALA A 3 38.94 5.12 8.35
C ALA A 3 38.09 4.59 7.19
N LEU A 4 37.41 3.46 7.41
CA LEU A 4 36.26 3.08 6.59
C LEU A 4 35.18 4.13 6.89
N GLU A 5 35.07 5.11 6.01
CA GLU A 5 33.92 6.01 5.96
C GLU A 5 32.68 5.13 5.79
N THR A 6 31.86 5.07 6.83
CA THR A 6 30.47 4.64 6.69
C THR A 6 29.79 5.70 5.86
N THR A 7 29.68 5.44 4.55
CA THR A 7 28.92 6.28 3.64
C THR A 7 27.51 6.40 4.23
N PRO A 8 27.01 7.61 4.55
CA PRO A 8 25.63 7.76 4.98
C PRO A 8 24.76 7.18 3.87
N ALA A 9 23.74 6.41 4.23
CA ALA A 9 22.77 5.91 3.28
C ALA A 9 22.17 7.11 2.53
N THR A 10 22.69 7.38 1.33
CA THR A 10 22.22 8.46 0.49
C THR A 10 20.82 8.07 0.07
N THR A 11 19.81 8.73 0.64
CA THR A 11 18.44 8.62 0.14
C THR A 11 18.49 8.94 -1.36
N PRO A 12 17.95 8.09 -2.25
CA PRO A 12 18.05 8.32 -3.69
C PRO A 12 17.65 9.76 -4.02
N ALA A 13 18.53 10.51 -4.68
CA ALA A 13 18.24 11.89 -5.05
C ALA A 13 17.29 11.87 -6.26
N GLY A 14 16.03 12.23 -6.04
CA GLY A 14 15.00 12.25 -7.07
C GLY A 14 13.57 12.14 -6.52
N PRO A 15 12.56 12.34 -7.38
CA PRO A 15 11.16 12.05 -7.05
C PRO A 15 11.00 10.58 -6.62
N VAL A 16 10.00 10.28 -5.79
CA VAL A 16 9.65 8.89 -5.48
C VAL A 16 8.94 8.29 -6.69
N GLU A 17 9.46 7.17 -7.20
CA GLU A 17 8.85 6.46 -8.32
C GLU A 17 7.70 5.58 -7.80
N VAL A 18 6.46 5.97 -8.09
CA VAL A 18 5.25 5.31 -7.60
C VAL A 18 4.56 4.58 -8.73
N LEU A 19 4.18 3.32 -8.48
CA LEU A 19 3.30 2.56 -9.36
C LEU A 19 1.98 2.29 -8.65
N VAL A 20 0.88 2.78 -9.21
CA VAL A 20 -0.48 2.50 -8.71
C VAL A 20 -1.08 1.37 -9.51
N TRP A 21 -1.16 0.19 -8.91
CA TRP A 21 -1.77 -0.99 -9.51
C TRP A 21 -3.24 -1.12 -9.12
N ASN A 22 -4.09 -1.31 -10.13
CA ASN A 22 -5.52 -1.54 -9.94
C ASN A 22 -5.97 -2.76 -10.73
N GLU A 23 -6.78 -3.62 -10.09
CA GLU A 23 -7.40 -4.75 -10.77
C GLU A 23 -8.22 -4.32 -12.00
N PHE A 24 -8.90 -3.16 -11.91
CA PHE A 24 -9.62 -2.54 -13.02
C PHE A 24 -10.72 -3.41 -13.65
N ARG A 25 -11.27 -4.37 -12.89
CA ARG A 25 -12.35 -5.26 -13.36
C ARG A 25 -13.74 -4.69 -13.12
N HIS A 26 -13.97 -4.00 -12.01
CA HIS A 26 -15.26 -3.37 -11.72
C HIS A 26 -15.61 -2.29 -12.73
N GLU A 27 -14.62 -1.50 -13.13
CA GLU A 27 -14.78 -0.43 -14.10
C GLU A 27 -14.93 -1.00 -15.51
N THR A 28 -14.08 -1.94 -15.92
CA THR A 28 -14.12 -2.52 -17.28
C THR A 28 -15.31 -3.43 -17.55
N ARG A 29 -15.94 -4.03 -16.52
CA ARG A 29 -17.20 -4.78 -16.67
C ARG A 29 -18.44 -3.87 -16.81
N GLY A 30 -18.26 -2.55 -16.70
CA GLY A 30 -19.33 -1.57 -16.87
C GLY A 30 -20.27 -1.46 -15.67
N ASP A 31 -19.77 -1.65 -14.45
CA ASP A 31 -20.57 -1.43 -13.24
C ASP A 31 -20.96 0.05 -13.12
N GLU A 32 -22.25 0.35 -13.23
CA GLU A 32 -22.75 1.73 -13.33
C GLU A 32 -22.40 2.58 -12.10
N THR A 33 -22.47 2.00 -10.90
CA THR A 33 -22.14 2.69 -9.65
C THR A 33 -20.66 3.04 -9.61
N VAL A 34 -19.80 2.09 -9.95
CA VAL A 34 -18.36 2.29 -9.94
C VAL A 34 -17.96 3.28 -11.03
N MET A 35 -18.49 3.16 -12.25
CA MET A 35 -18.20 4.07 -13.36
C MET A 35 -18.64 5.51 -13.09
N LYS A 36 -19.68 5.71 -12.26
CA LYS A 36 -20.09 7.05 -11.82
C LYS A 36 -19.02 7.73 -10.96
N HIS A 37 -18.28 6.96 -10.16
CA HIS A 37 -17.25 7.48 -9.26
C HIS A 37 -15.84 7.44 -9.87
N TYR A 38 -15.55 6.44 -10.69
CA TYR A 38 -14.23 6.13 -11.23
C TYR A 38 -14.30 5.80 -12.73
N PRO A 39 -14.73 6.75 -13.59
CA PRO A 39 -14.93 6.50 -15.03
C PRO A 39 -13.64 6.07 -15.76
N GLU A 40 -12.48 6.48 -15.25
CA GLU A 40 -11.16 6.12 -15.78
C GLU A 40 -10.40 5.15 -14.86
N GLY A 41 -11.08 4.63 -13.83
CA GLY A 41 -10.53 3.69 -12.86
C GLY A 41 -9.99 4.31 -11.57
N ILE A 42 -10.01 3.51 -10.50
CA ILE A 42 -9.54 3.90 -9.16
C ILE A 42 -8.07 4.35 -9.20
N HIS A 43 -7.22 3.62 -9.93
CA HIS A 43 -5.81 3.94 -10.11
C HIS A 43 -5.56 5.37 -10.61
N ARG A 44 -6.41 5.92 -11.49
CA ARG A 44 -6.25 7.29 -12.01
C ARG A 44 -6.52 8.32 -10.92
N VAL A 45 -7.62 8.17 -10.19
CA VAL A 45 -7.97 9.07 -9.08
C VAL A 45 -6.89 9.08 -7.99
N ILE A 46 -6.33 7.91 -7.68
CA ILE A 46 -5.22 7.80 -6.73
C ILE A 46 -3.95 8.44 -7.30
N ALA A 47 -3.60 8.15 -8.55
CA ALA A 47 -2.38 8.68 -9.17
C ALA A 47 -2.41 10.22 -9.26
N ASP A 48 -3.53 10.78 -9.70
CA ASP A 48 -3.73 12.23 -9.78
C ASP A 48 -3.71 12.85 -8.38
N GLY A 49 -4.39 12.22 -7.41
CA GLY A 49 -4.37 12.68 -6.03
C GLY A 49 -2.98 12.71 -5.41
N LEU A 50 -2.10 11.76 -5.75
CA LEU A 50 -0.71 11.75 -5.33
C LEU A 50 0.10 12.86 -6.03
N ALA A 51 -0.05 13.00 -7.35
CA ALA A 51 0.61 14.05 -8.11
C ALA A 51 0.23 15.45 -7.60
N ASP A 52 -1.05 15.70 -7.35
CA ASP A 52 -1.56 16.95 -6.77
C ASP A 52 -0.99 17.21 -5.36
N SER A 53 -0.91 16.16 -4.53
CA SER A 53 -0.51 16.30 -3.13
C SER A 53 1.00 16.44 -2.94
N LEU A 54 1.79 15.89 -3.86
CA LEU A 54 3.24 15.72 -3.71
C LEU A 54 4.05 16.51 -4.77
N GLY A 55 3.42 16.97 -5.85
CA GLY A 55 4.05 17.70 -6.94
C GLY A 55 5.25 16.97 -7.52
N ASP A 56 6.32 17.71 -7.80
CA ASP A 56 7.60 17.18 -8.32
C ASP A 56 8.33 16.23 -7.35
N GLY A 57 7.77 16.00 -6.15
CA GLY A 57 8.28 15.00 -5.20
C GLY A 57 7.97 13.56 -5.60
N VAL A 58 7.12 13.32 -6.61
CA VAL A 58 6.76 11.98 -7.11
C VAL A 58 6.71 11.91 -8.62
N ALA A 59 6.99 10.72 -9.15
CA ALA A 59 6.70 10.33 -10.52
C ALA A 59 5.73 9.15 -10.45
N VAL A 60 4.48 9.35 -10.89
CA VAL A 60 3.42 8.35 -10.72
C VAL A 60 3.09 7.68 -12.04
N ARG A 61 3.09 6.35 -12.03
CA ARG A 61 2.66 5.48 -13.13
C ARG A 61 1.52 4.61 -12.66
N THR A 62 0.80 4.02 -13.62
CA THR A 62 -0.29 3.08 -13.34
C THR A 62 -0.08 1.78 -14.08
N ALA A 63 -0.61 0.69 -13.53
CA ALA A 63 -0.68 -0.62 -14.17
C ALA A 63 -1.99 -1.31 -13.79
N THR A 64 -2.45 -2.22 -14.64
CA THR A 64 -3.72 -2.92 -14.44
C THR A 64 -3.63 -4.42 -14.71
N LEU A 65 -4.55 -5.19 -14.13
CA LEU A 65 -4.60 -6.65 -14.30
C LEU A 65 -4.62 -7.11 -15.79
N PRO A 66 -5.35 -6.47 -16.72
CA PRO A 66 -5.42 -6.90 -18.12
C PRO A 66 -4.13 -6.70 -18.94
N GLU A 67 -3.17 -5.92 -18.45
CA GLU A 67 -1.90 -5.69 -19.15
C GLU A 67 -1.02 -6.95 -19.16
N ALA A 68 -0.05 -7.00 -20.08
CA ALA A 68 0.94 -8.06 -20.10
C ALA A 68 1.69 -8.12 -18.75
N GLU A 69 1.80 -9.31 -18.18
CA GLU A 69 2.35 -9.53 -16.83
C GLU A 69 1.70 -8.61 -15.76
N HIS A 70 0.45 -8.23 -15.97
CA HIS A 70 -0.32 -7.32 -15.12
C HIS A 70 0.32 -5.92 -15.00
N GLY A 71 1.16 -5.53 -15.96
CA GLY A 71 1.97 -4.30 -15.92
C GLY A 71 3.11 -4.32 -14.89
N LEU A 72 3.39 -5.49 -14.28
CA LEU A 72 4.36 -5.69 -13.21
C LEU A 72 5.58 -6.47 -13.71
N THR A 73 6.14 -6.04 -14.83
CA THR A 73 7.39 -6.59 -15.39
C THR A 73 8.57 -6.33 -14.44
N GLU A 74 9.67 -7.08 -14.61
CA GLU A 74 10.90 -6.85 -13.85
C GLU A 74 11.38 -5.40 -13.98
N GLU A 75 11.37 -4.85 -15.19
CA GLU A 75 11.78 -3.46 -15.45
C GLU A 75 10.86 -2.46 -14.72
N ALA A 76 9.54 -2.69 -14.75
CA ALA A 76 8.58 -1.81 -14.10
C ALA A 76 8.79 -1.79 -12.58
N LEU A 77 9.03 -2.95 -11.96
CA LEU A 77 9.23 -3.09 -10.51
C LEU A 77 10.63 -2.65 -10.06
N ALA A 78 11.67 -2.86 -10.86
CA ALA A 78 13.02 -2.37 -10.59
C ALA A 78 13.06 -0.83 -10.49
N ARG A 79 12.24 -0.15 -11.31
CA ARG A 79 12.09 1.31 -11.29
C ARG A 79 11.09 1.84 -10.26
N THR A 80 10.37 0.97 -9.56
CA THR A 80 9.34 1.38 -8.58
C THR A 80 9.94 1.45 -7.19
N ASP A 81 9.81 2.59 -6.54
CA ASP A 81 10.14 2.77 -5.11
C ASP A 81 8.98 2.30 -4.23
N VAL A 82 7.75 2.66 -4.61
CA VAL A 82 6.53 2.35 -3.84
C VAL A 82 5.42 1.86 -4.77
N LEU A 83 4.91 0.66 -4.48
CA LEU A 83 3.77 0.06 -5.17
C LEU A 83 2.49 0.28 -4.36
N LEU A 84 1.44 0.83 -4.97
CA LEU A 84 0.08 0.80 -4.39
C LEU A 84 -0.68 -0.35 -5.04
N TRP A 85 -1.48 -1.07 -4.26
CA TRP A 85 -2.23 -2.23 -4.72
C TRP A 85 -3.69 -2.17 -4.31
N TRP A 86 -4.59 -2.10 -5.29
CA TRP A 86 -6.02 -2.29 -5.12
C TRP A 86 -6.51 -3.45 -6.00
N GLY A 87 -7.32 -4.36 -5.45
CA GLY A 87 -8.00 -5.41 -6.19
C GLY A 87 -9.08 -6.07 -5.36
N HIS A 88 -9.98 -6.82 -5.97
CA HIS A 88 -11.16 -7.35 -5.28
C HIS A 88 -11.64 -8.70 -5.85
N ILE A 89 -12.22 -8.70 -7.05
CA ILE A 89 -12.99 -9.86 -7.57
C ILE A 89 -12.14 -10.84 -8.38
N ALA A 90 -10.91 -10.48 -8.72
CA ALA A 90 -10.02 -11.23 -9.59
C ALA A 90 -8.62 -11.46 -8.97
N HIS A 91 -8.51 -11.48 -7.64
CA HIS A 91 -7.26 -11.83 -6.94
C HIS A 91 -6.64 -13.15 -7.43
N GLY A 92 -7.48 -14.12 -7.78
CA GLY A 92 -7.05 -15.42 -8.31
C GLY A 92 -6.37 -15.35 -9.67
N GLU A 93 -6.64 -14.31 -10.47
CA GLU A 93 -6.12 -14.14 -11.83
C GLU A 93 -4.70 -13.56 -11.89
N VAL A 94 -4.22 -12.96 -10.80
CA VAL A 94 -2.83 -12.50 -10.70
C VAL A 94 -1.92 -13.73 -10.67
N SER A 95 -1.00 -13.84 -11.62
CA SER A 95 -0.14 -15.02 -11.75
C SER A 95 0.80 -15.16 -10.54
N ASP A 96 1.05 -16.40 -10.13
CA ASP A 96 1.93 -16.66 -8.99
C ASP A 96 3.37 -16.20 -9.26
N GLU A 97 3.82 -16.25 -10.52
CA GLU A 97 5.11 -15.72 -10.94
C GLU A 97 5.23 -14.21 -10.64
N VAL A 98 4.21 -13.43 -11.01
CA VAL A 98 4.18 -11.98 -10.74
C VAL A 98 4.11 -11.72 -9.24
N VAL A 99 3.33 -12.50 -8.49
CA VAL A 99 3.30 -12.39 -7.01
C VAL A 99 4.67 -12.63 -6.40
N GLN A 100 5.39 -13.68 -6.81
CA GLN A 100 6.75 -13.96 -6.31
C GLN A 100 7.74 -12.85 -6.69
N ARG A 101 7.61 -12.27 -7.89
CA ARG A 101 8.42 -11.14 -8.33
C ARG A 101 8.20 -9.91 -7.44
N VAL A 102 6.94 -9.54 -7.20
CA VAL A 102 6.59 -8.42 -6.32
C VAL A 102 7.07 -8.68 -4.90
N LEU A 103 6.86 -9.90 -4.37
CA LEU A 103 7.33 -10.29 -3.04
C LEU A 103 8.84 -10.11 -2.89
N ARG A 104 9.63 -10.57 -3.87
CA ARG A 104 11.08 -10.38 -3.89
C ARG A 104 11.44 -8.90 -3.87
N HIS A 105 10.84 -8.09 -4.73
CA HIS A 105 11.12 -6.65 -4.78
C HIS A 105 10.79 -5.92 -3.48
N VAL A 106 9.71 -6.32 -2.78
CA VAL A 106 9.38 -5.81 -1.44
C VAL A 106 10.47 -6.23 -0.45
N GLN A 107 10.86 -7.51 -0.42
CA GLN A 107 11.92 -7.98 0.47
C GLN A 107 13.27 -7.27 0.24
N GLU A 108 13.55 -6.87 -0.99
CA GLU A 108 14.75 -6.11 -1.38
C GLU A 108 14.69 -4.62 -1.02
N GLY A 109 13.53 -4.10 -0.62
CA GLY A 109 13.39 -2.73 -0.13
C GLY A 109 12.25 -1.91 -0.72
N MET A 110 11.55 -2.39 -1.75
CA MET A 110 10.40 -1.66 -2.32
C MET A 110 9.29 -1.50 -1.26
N GLY A 111 8.76 -0.29 -1.14
CA GLY A 111 7.58 -0.05 -0.32
C GLY A 111 6.32 -0.60 -0.98
N ILE A 112 5.34 -1.05 -0.19
CA ILE A 112 4.02 -1.45 -0.71
C ILE A 112 2.90 -0.94 0.19
N LEU A 113 1.89 -0.34 -0.44
CA LEU A 113 0.65 0.12 0.17
C LEU A 113 -0.49 -0.77 -0.35
N VAL A 114 -1.08 -1.56 0.53
CA VAL A 114 -2.22 -2.43 0.20
C VAL A 114 -3.51 -1.76 0.63
N LEU A 115 -4.44 -1.62 -0.31
CA LEU A 115 -5.62 -0.80 -0.13
C LEU A 115 -6.89 -1.64 -0.08
N HIS A 116 -7.72 -1.41 0.92
CA HIS A 116 -9.08 -1.94 1.04
C HIS A 116 -9.15 -3.46 0.84
N SER A 117 -9.89 -3.92 -0.17
CA SER A 117 -10.08 -5.32 -0.59
C SER A 117 -8.77 -6.01 -0.99
N GLY A 118 -7.71 -5.25 -1.24
CA GLY A 118 -6.34 -5.75 -1.37
C GLY A 118 -5.86 -6.58 -0.18
N HIS A 119 -6.53 -6.53 0.98
CA HIS A 119 -6.29 -7.46 2.10
C HIS A 119 -6.39 -8.94 1.67
N TYR A 120 -7.15 -9.26 0.63
CA TYR A 120 -7.32 -10.63 0.13
C TYR A 120 -6.50 -10.90 -1.14
N SER A 121 -5.60 -9.99 -1.51
CA SER A 121 -4.66 -10.20 -2.60
C SER A 121 -3.62 -11.28 -2.25
N LYS A 122 -3.22 -12.06 -3.27
CA LYS A 122 -2.16 -13.07 -3.13
C LYS A 122 -0.86 -12.48 -2.55
N ILE A 123 -0.50 -11.26 -2.94
CA ILE A 123 0.72 -10.60 -2.45
C ILE A 123 0.61 -10.23 -0.97
N PHE A 124 -0.53 -9.70 -0.51
CA PHE A 124 -0.68 -9.36 0.91
C PHE A 124 -0.74 -10.62 1.78
N GLN A 125 -1.44 -11.66 1.35
CA GLN A 125 -1.44 -12.96 2.03
C GLN A 125 -0.03 -13.57 2.10
N ALA A 126 0.75 -13.50 1.02
CA ALA A 126 2.14 -13.96 1.02
C ALA A 126 3.04 -13.17 1.97
N LEU A 127 2.84 -11.85 2.09
CA LEU A 127 3.56 -11.01 3.05
C LEU A 127 3.13 -11.28 4.50
N MET A 128 1.85 -11.57 4.75
CA MET A 128 1.31 -11.73 6.10
C MET A 128 1.48 -13.16 6.64
N GLY A 129 1.42 -14.18 5.79
CA GLY A 129 1.45 -15.59 6.20
C GLY A 129 0.18 -16.07 6.90
N THR A 130 -0.93 -15.34 6.74
CA THR A 130 -2.24 -15.60 7.34
C THR A 130 -3.35 -15.54 6.29
N THR A 131 -4.59 -15.83 6.66
CA THR A 131 -5.70 -15.78 5.70
C THR A 131 -6.04 -14.35 5.30
N CYS A 132 -5.76 -13.37 6.15
CA CYS A 132 -6.19 -11.98 6.00
C CYS A 132 -7.71 -11.84 5.86
N SER A 133 -8.47 -12.80 6.39
CA SER A 133 -9.93 -12.77 6.41
C SER A 133 -10.46 -11.83 7.50
N LEU A 134 -11.67 -11.34 7.31
CA LEU A 134 -12.33 -10.34 8.16
C LEU A 134 -13.85 -10.50 8.11
N LYS A 135 -14.56 -9.80 9.00
CA LYS A 135 -16.02 -9.61 8.87
C LYS A 135 -16.28 -8.42 7.97
N TRP A 136 -17.33 -8.48 7.15
CA TRP A 136 -17.68 -7.39 6.26
C TRP A 136 -19.20 -7.20 6.12
N ARG A 137 -19.60 -5.99 5.72
CA ARG A 137 -20.98 -5.64 5.32
C ARG A 137 -20.94 -4.41 4.41
N ASN A 138 -21.55 -4.49 3.23
CA ASN A 138 -21.72 -3.35 2.34
C ASN A 138 -23.15 -2.78 2.48
N ASP A 139 -23.37 -1.91 3.46
CA ASP A 139 -24.68 -1.29 3.77
C ASP A 139 -24.57 0.21 4.07
N GLN A 140 -23.68 0.91 3.33
CA GLN A 140 -23.48 2.37 3.40
C GLN A 140 -23.17 2.88 4.81
N ASP A 141 -22.39 2.13 5.58
CA ASP A 141 -22.01 2.48 6.95
C ASP A 141 -21.19 3.78 6.97
N ARG A 142 -21.43 4.65 7.95
CA ARG A 142 -20.46 5.72 8.26
C ARG A 142 -19.24 5.11 8.95
N GLU A 143 -18.06 5.41 8.43
CA GLU A 143 -16.77 5.05 9.02
C GLU A 143 -16.15 6.29 9.68
N LEU A 144 -15.68 6.14 10.92
CA LEU A 144 -14.83 7.11 11.59
C LEU A 144 -13.43 6.51 11.73
N VAL A 145 -12.46 7.07 11.02
CA VAL A 145 -11.05 6.61 11.05
C VAL A 145 -10.29 7.43 12.09
N TRP A 146 -10.04 6.84 13.26
CA TRP A 146 -9.35 7.50 14.37
C TRP A 146 -7.84 7.35 14.23
N THR A 147 -7.11 8.46 14.38
CA THR A 147 -5.65 8.42 14.51
C THR A 147 -5.29 7.98 15.93
N ILE A 148 -4.64 6.82 16.07
CA ILE A 148 -4.21 6.29 17.37
C ILE A 148 -2.68 6.30 17.53
N ALA A 149 -1.93 6.58 16.46
CA ALA A 149 -0.49 6.87 16.49
C ALA A 149 -0.21 8.31 15.99
N PRO A 150 -0.49 9.36 16.79
CA PRO A 150 -0.47 10.74 16.33
C PRO A 150 0.93 11.26 15.95
N THR A 151 2.00 10.58 16.39
CA THR A 151 3.38 10.92 16.05
C THR A 151 3.90 10.20 14.81
N HIS A 152 3.14 9.24 14.26
CA HIS A 152 3.58 8.47 13.10
C HIS A 152 3.58 9.35 11.83
N PRO A 153 4.60 9.27 10.95
CA PRO A 153 4.67 10.10 9.74
C PRO A 153 3.44 10.00 8.84
N ILE A 154 2.78 8.83 8.78
CA ILE A 154 1.54 8.64 7.99
C ILE A 154 0.40 9.55 8.50
N ALA A 155 0.33 9.80 9.81
CA ALA A 155 -0.71 10.60 10.44
C ALA A 155 -0.45 12.12 10.35
N GLN A 156 0.67 12.56 9.79
CA GLN A 156 1.04 13.98 9.76
C GLN A 156 -0.01 14.84 9.04
N GLY A 157 -0.65 15.75 9.77
CA GLY A 157 -1.66 16.66 9.23
C GLY A 157 -2.98 15.98 8.85
N VAL A 158 -3.20 14.74 9.29
CA VAL A 158 -4.47 14.01 9.11
C VAL A 158 -5.40 14.33 10.27
N PRO A 159 -6.67 14.72 10.03
CA PRO A 159 -7.63 14.95 11.11
C PRO A 159 -7.99 13.65 11.84
N SER A 160 -8.43 13.76 13.09
CA SER A 160 -8.88 12.61 13.88
C SER A 160 -10.23 12.92 14.54
N PRO A 161 -11.31 12.21 14.18
CA PRO A 161 -11.36 11.18 13.13
C PRO A 161 -11.40 11.80 11.71
N ILE A 162 -11.00 11.02 10.70
CA ILE A 162 -11.51 11.22 9.33
C ILE A 162 -12.94 10.70 9.32
N VAL A 163 -13.89 11.49 8.80
CA VAL A 163 -15.30 11.11 8.73
C VAL A 163 -15.65 10.73 7.29
N ILE A 164 -15.90 9.46 7.02
CA ILE A 164 -16.35 8.96 5.73
C ILE A 164 -17.86 8.68 5.84
N PRO A 165 -18.73 9.44 5.14
CA PRO A 165 -20.17 9.35 5.36
C PRO A 165 -20.78 7.98 5.05
N GLN A 166 -20.25 7.29 4.04
CA GLN A 166 -20.74 6.00 3.55
C GLN A 166 -19.56 5.18 3.01
N GLN A 167 -19.47 3.91 3.43
CA GLN A 167 -18.43 2.97 3.05
C GLN A 167 -18.86 1.53 3.38
N GLU A 168 -18.19 0.53 2.78
CA GLU A 168 -18.21 -0.85 3.24
C GLU A 168 -17.59 -1.00 4.64
N MET A 169 -18.28 -1.69 5.55
CA MET A 169 -17.73 -2.03 6.86
C MET A 169 -16.80 -3.23 6.75
N TYR A 170 -15.58 -3.10 7.29
CA TYR A 170 -14.74 -4.22 7.73
C TYR A 170 -14.68 -4.26 9.26
N GLY A 171 -14.60 -5.46 9.82
CA GLY A 171 -14.67 -5.67 11.27
C GLY A 171 -13.72 -6.74 11.78
N GLU A 172 -13.24 -6.54 13.01
CA GLU A 172 -12.45 -7.53 13.74
C GLU A 172 -13.27 -8.83 14.02
N TYR A 173 -12.64 -10.01 14.09
CA TYR A 173 -11.21 -10.30 14.01
C TYR A 173 -10.71 -10.26 12.57
N PHE A 174 -9.71 -9.41 12.31
CA PHE A 174 -8.94 -9.37 11.07
C PHE A 174 -7.73 -10.29 11.23
N ASP A 175 -7.69 -11.37 10.45
CA ASP A 175 -6.68 -12.42 10.54
C ASP A 175 -5.35 -12.01 9.90
N ILE A 176 -4.67 -11.07 10.55
CA ILE A 176 -3.35 -10.56 10.20
C ILE A 176 -2.39 -10.76 11.37
N PRO A 177 -1.09 -10.91 11.12
CA PRO A 177 -0.10 -10.88 12.19
C PRO A 177 -0.17 -9.55 12.94
N VAL A 178 0.27 -9.55 14.19
CA VAL A 178 0.34 -8.34 15.01
C VAL A 178 1.13 -7.26 14.25
N PRO A 179 0.54 -6.09 13.97
CA PRO A 179 1.23 -4.98 13.34
C PRO A 179 2.45 -4.51 14.13
N GLU A 180 3.44 -3.96 13.43
CA GLU A 180 4.52 -3.21 14.10
C GLU A 180 3.93 -1.95 14.74
N GLU A 181 3.05 -1.26 14.02
CA GLU A 181 2.29 -0.13 14.54
C GLU A 181 0.89 -0.13 13.95
N THR A 182 -0.11 0.21 14.78
CA THR A 182 -1.47 0.52 14.31
C THR A 182 -1.59 2.04 14.31
N VAL A 183 -1.68 2.62 13.11
CA VAL A 183 -1.76 4.08 12.91
C VAL A 183 -3.20 4.54 13.03
N PHE A 184 -4.12 3.78 12.45
CA PHE A 184 -5.55 4.10 12.41
C PHE A 184 -6.41 2.95 12.94
N LEU A 185 -7.47 3.31 13.65
CA LEU A 185 -8.54 2.42 14.08
C LEU A 185 -9.88 2.98 13.57
N SER A 186 -10.64 2.17 12.86
CA SER A 186 -11.97 2.55 12.40
C SER A 186 -13.06 2.09 13.35
N THR A 187 -14.12 2.89 13.47
CA THR A 187 -15.39 2.52 14.10
C THR A 187 -16.52 2.74 13.10
N PHE A 188 -17.45 1.79 13.01
CA PHE A 188 -18.55 1.82 12.05
C PHE A 188 -19.90 2.03 12.74
N THR A 189 -20.93 2.41 11.97
CA THR A 189 -22.27 2.70 12.51
C THR A 189 -22.94 1.45 13.07
N GLY A 190 -22.66 0.28 12.51
CA GLY A 190 -23.11 -1.01 13.06
C GLY A 190 -22.45 -1.45 14.37
N GLY A 191 -21.46 -0.70 14.87
CA GLY A 191 -20.78 -0.96 16.15
C GLY A 191 -19.49 -1.78 16.03
N GLU A 192 -19.09 -2.14 14.81
CA GLU A 192 -17.81 -2.81 14.56
C GLU A 192 -16.62 -1.86 14.69
N VAL A 193 -15.45 -2.44 14.98
CA VAL A 193 -14.15 -1.77 14.96
C VAL A 193 -13.19 -2.52 14.05
N PHE A 194 -12.17 -1.83 13.54
CA PHE A 194 -11.20 -2.42 12.64
C PHE A 194 -9.84 -1.72 12.73
N ARG A 195 -8.74 -2.48 12.81
CA ARG A 195 -7.38 -1.94 12.66
C ARG A 195 -7.15 -1.51 11.20
N SER A 196 -7.65 -0.31 10.86
CA SER A 196 -7.80 0.18 9.49
C SER A 196 -6.55 0.82 8.87
N GLY A 197 -5.50 1.03 9.66
CA GLY A 197 -4.21 1.48 9.16
C GLY A 197 -3.08 0.84 9.94
N VAL A 198 -2.36 -0.11 9.34
CA VAL A 198 -1.34 -0.90 10.04
C VAL A 198 -0.06 -1.00 9.23
N THR A 199 1.08 -1.02 9.92
CA THR A 199 2.41 -1.10 9.29
C THR A 199 3.12 -2.41 9.60
N TYR A 200 3.99 -2.81 8.67
CA TYR A 200 4.92 -3.91 8.84
C TYR A 200 6.23 -3.62 8.10
N THR A 201 7.27 -4.37 8.48
CA THR A 201 8.49 -4.52 7.69
C THR A 201 8.59 -5.97 7.21
N ARG A 202 8.94 -6.17 5.93
CA ARG A 202 9.18 -7.48 5.32
C ARG A 202 10.46 -7.44 4.50
N GLY A 203 11.48 -8.16 4.94
CA GLY A 203 12.84 -7.95 4.46
C GLY A 203 13.27 -6.51 4.73
N LEU A 204 13.61 -5.77 3.67
CA LEU A 204 13.96 -4.36 3.75
C LEU A 204 12.80 -3.43 3.39
N GLY A 205 11.69 -3.97 2.88
CA GLY A 205 10.53 -3.20 2.43
C GLY A 205 9.56 -2.87 3.55
N LYS A 206 8.92 -1.70 3.41
CA LYS A 206 7.87 -1.22 4.30
C LYS A 206 6.50 -1.53 3.70
N VAL A 207 5.61 -2.09 4.52
CA VAL A 207 4.24 -2.42 4.13
C VAL A 207 3.29 -1.55 4.93
N PHE A 208 2.33 -0.92 4.26
CA PHE A 208 1.19 -0.25 4.91
C PHE A 208 -0.10 -0.81 4.35
N TYR A 209 -0.97 -1.31 5.22
CA TYR A 209 -2.35 -1.63 4.84
C TYR A 209 -3.27 -0.49 5.28
N PHE A 210 -4.15 -0.05 4.38
CA PHE A 210 -5.15 0.98 4.66
C PHE A 210 -6.54 0.57 4.17
N SER A 211 -7.51 0.52 5.08
CA SER A 211 -8.83 -0.07 4.86
C SER A 211 -9.78 0.73 3.96
N PRO A 212 -9.90 2.07 4.04
CA PRO A 212 -10.92 2.77 3.27
C PRO A 212 -10.66 2.70 1.76
N GLY A 213 -11.65 2.25 0.98
CA GLY A 213 -11.56 2.31 -0.47
C GLY A 213 -12.42 1.34 -1.29
N ASP A 214 -13.65 1.01 -0.86
CA ASP A 214 -14.58 0.23 -1.69
C ASP A 214 -14.93 0.98 -2.98
N GLN A 215 -15.11 0.21 -4.06
CA GLN A 215 -15.37 0.72 -5.40
C GLN A 215 -16.72 1.44 -5.57
N ASP A 216 -17.72 1.12 -4.74
CA ASP A 216 -19.07 1.67 -4.85
C ASP A 216 -19.18 3.09 -4.27
N TYR A 217 -18.13 3.56 -3.58
CA TYR A 217 -18.12 4.84 -2.88
C TYR A 217 -16.94 5.73 -3.35
N PRO A 218 -17.10 7.07 -3.36
CA PRO A 218 -16.07 8.00 -3.85
C PRO A 218 -14.93 8.25 -2.82
N VAL A 219 -14.49 7.22 -2.09
CA VAL A 219 -13.56 7.34 -0.96
C VAL A 219 -12.20 7.90 -1.36
N TYR A 220 -11.67 7.53 -2.53
CA TYR A 220 -10.38 8.05 -3.00
C TYR A 220 -10.44 9.50 -3.47
N HIS A 221 -11.63 10.10 -3.60
CA HIS A 221 -11.79 11.53 -3.82
C HIS A 221 -11.64 12.35 -2.53
N HIS A 222 -11.76 11.72 -1.37
CA HIS A 222 -11.74 12.39 -0.07
C HIS A 222 -10.34 12.99 0.22
N PRO A 223 -10.24 14.29 0.58
CA PRO A 223 -8.96 14.98 0.73
C PRO A 223 -8.07 14.37 1.81
N ASP A 224 -8.65 13.91 2.92
CA ASP A 224 -7.87 13.28 3.99
C ASP A 224 -7.40 11.86 3.63
N ILE A 225 -8.11 11.15 2.76
CA ILE A 225 -7.65 9.86 2.23
C ILE A 225 -6.46 10.07 1.30
N LYS A 226 -6.54 11.06 0.40
CA LYS A 226 -5.40 11.49 -0.43
C LYS A 226 -4.20 11.89 0.43
N ARG A 227 -4.42 12.60 1.55
CA ARG A 227 -3.38 12.98 2.52
C ARG A 227 -2.69 11.76 3.12
N VAL A 228 -3.46 10.78 3.61
CA VAL A 228 -2.93 9.54 4.20
C VAL A 228 -2.08 8.80 3.16
N LEU A 229 -2.57 8.61 1.94
CA LEU A 229 -1.84 7.93 0.88
C LEU A 229 -0.54 8.67 0.52
N ALA A 230 -0.58 10.00 0.41
CA ALA A 230 0.59 10.82 0.14
C ALA A 230 1.66 10.71 1.24
N ASN A 231 1.25 10.72 2.51
CA ASN A 231 2.15 10.53 3.64
C ASN A 231 2.72 9.09 3.67
N ALA A 232 1.89 8.09 3.39
CA ALA A 232 2.29 6.69 3.32
C ALA A 232 3.29 6.41 2.20
N VAL A 233 3.15 7.04 1.03
CA VAL A 233 4.15 6.98 -0.05
C VAL A 233 5.50 7.52 0.42
N ARG A 234 5.53 8.69 1.06
CA ARG A 234 6.78 9.27 1.61
C ARG A 234 7.40 8.36 2.68
N TRP A 235 6.57 7.80 3.56
CA TRP A 235 7.03 6.91 4.63
C TRP A 235 7.57 5.58 4.09
N ALA A 236 6.91 5.00 3.07
CA ALA A 236 7.25 3.70 2.51
C ALA A 236 8.47 3.74 1.57
N ARG A 237 8.90 4.93 1.15
CA ARG A 237 10.09 5.14 0.31
C ARG A 237 11.30 4.33 0.85
N PRO A 238 12.03 3.59 -0.02
CA PRO A 238 13.30 2.98 0.35
C PRO A 238 14.27 4.04 0.89
N THR A 239 14.89 3.75 2.03
CA THR A 239 15.85 4.66 2.70
C THR A 239 17.31 4.30 2.40
N ARG A 240 17.51 3.21 1.67
CA ARG A 240 18.81 2.65 1.26
C ARG A 240 18.66 2.09 -0.15
N GLU A 241 19.78 1.80 -0.78
CA GLU A 241 19.80 1.06 -2.03
C GLU A 241 19.11 -0.30 -1.86
N ARG A 242 18.34 -0.70 -2.87
CA ARG A 242 17.63 -1.98 -2.87
C ARG A 242 18.64 -3.09 -3.12
N THR A 243 18.59 -4.15 -2.34
CA THR A 243 19.60 -5.23 -2.42
C THR A 243 18.93 -6.59 -2.24
N PRO A 244 19.26 -7.58 -3.10
CA PRO A 244 18.91 -8.98 -2.88
C PRO A 244 19.34 -9.44 -1.49
N LEU A 245 18.43 -10.11 -0.77
CA LEU A 245 18.75 -10.74 0.50
C LEU A 245 19.25 -12.17 0.23
N THR A 246 20.55 -12.40 0.44
CA THR A 246 21.20 -13.69 0.22
C THR A 246 21.95 -14.19 1.46
N ALA A 247 22.37 -15.46 1.44
CA ALA A 247 23.25 -16.00 2.46
C ALA A 247 24.70 -15.56 2.17
N ASP A 248 25.13 -14.49 2.83
CA ASP A 248 26.44 -13.88 2.61
C ASP A 248 27.52 -14.55 3.47
N HIS A 249 28.56 -15.07 2.83
CA HIS A 249 29.70 -15.66 3.53
C HIS A 249 30.66 -14.57 4.01
N HIS A 250 30.87 -14.48 5.33
CA HIS A 250 31.83 -13.56 5.94
C HIS A 250 33.02 -14.32 6.54
N PRO A 251 34.27 -14.07 6.08
CA PRO A 251 35.44 -14.73 6.63
C PRO A 251 35.71 -14.30 8.09
N ARG A 252 36.28 -15.21 8.89
CA ARG A 252 36.68 -14.88 10.27
C ARG A 252 37.69 -13.71 10.26
N GLY A 253 37.47 -12.71 11.10
CA GLY A 253 38.36 -11.55 11.24
C GLY A 253 38.07 -10.39 10.27
N TRP A 254 36.98 -10.42 9.49
CA TRP A 254 36.63 -9.36 8.53
C TRP A 254 36.50 -7.94 9.13
N PHE A 255 36.34 -7.83 10.45
CA PHE A 255 36.15 -6.59 11.20
C PHE A 255 37.42 -6.09 11.94
N GLU A 256 38.53 -6.82 11.85
CA GLU A 256 39.75 -6.54 12.63
C GLU A 256 40.70 -5.51 11.96
N SER A 257 40.29 -4.90 10.84
CA SER A 257 41.10 -3.94 10.06
C SER A 257 40.78 -2.49 10.36
#